data_AF-A0A4Y9FAA1-F1
#
_entry.id   AF-A0A4Y9FAA1-F1
#
_cell.length_a   1.000
_cell.length_b   1.000
_cell.length_c   1.000
_cell.angle_alpha   90.00
_cell.angle_beta   90.00
_cell.angle_gamma   90.00
#
_symmetry.space_group_name_H-M   'P 1'
#
loop_
_entity.id
_entity.type
_entity.pdbx_description
1 polymer ?
#
loop_
_entity_poly.entity_id
_entity_poly.type
_entity_poly.pdbx_seq_one_letter_code
_entity_poly.pdbx_strand_id
1 'polypeptide(L)'
;MELAKLSRKGQVSIPKRLLKALGLEGEAYFLVELSPEGAIVLRPAGVYPVEIYSQARIQEFLEQDQLTQEERERLAKALGER
;
A
#
# COMPACT_ATOMS: atom_id res chain seq x y z
N MET A 1 22.33 9.94 21.68
CA MET A 1 20.98 10.16 22.25
C MET A 1 20.67 11.64 22.15
N GLU A 2 19.42 12.01 21.88
CA GLU A 2 18.99 13.40 21.72
C GLU A 2 17.73 13.62 22.56
N LEU A 3 17.56 14.82 23.11
CA LEU A 3 16.38 15.18 23.89
C LEU A 3 15.24 15.56 22.95
N ALA A 4 14.05 15.00 23.17
CA ALA A 4 12.82 15.41 22.48
C ALA A 4 11.80 15.93 23.49
N LYS A 5 11.04 16.95 23.11
CA LYS A 5 10.02 17.57 23.96
C LYS A 5 8.66 16.95 23.67
N LEU A 6 7.94 16.54 24.73
CA LEU A 6 6.52 16.23 24.66
C LEU A 6 5.71 17.52 24.64
N SER A 7 4.88 17.69 23.61
CA SER A 7 3.96 18.82 23.53
C SER A 7 2.77 18.62 24.48
N ARG A 8 2.03 19.69 24.78
CA ARG A 8 0.80 19.59 25.62
C ARG A 8 -0.27 18.68 25.02
N LYS A 9 -0.21 18.42 23.72
CA LYS A 9 -1.13 17.54 22.99
C LYS A 9 -0.60 16.10 22.85
N GLY A 10 0.50 15.76 23.53
CA GLY A 10 1.08 14.43 23.48
C GLY A 10 1.94 14.13 22.25
N GLN A 11 2.28 15.13 21.43
CA GLN A 11 3.15 14.92 20.27
C GLN A 11 4.63 14.99 20.65
N VAL A 12 5.43 14.11 20.05
CA VAL A 12 6.90 14.12 20.11
C VAL A 12 7.44 14.26 18.70
N SER A 13 8.29 15.25 18.46
CA SER A 13 9.00 15.38 17.18
C SER A 13 10.24 14.49 17.18
N ILE A 14 10.36 13.59 16.21
CA ILE A 14 11.56 12.78 16.02
C ILE A 14 12.66 13.65 15.39
N PRO A 15 13.86 13.73 16.00
CA PRO A 15 14.97 14.50 15.43
C PRO A 15 15.34 14.06 14.01
N LYS A 16 15.60 15.03 13.14
CA LYS A 16 15.87 14.81 11.70
C LYS A 16 17.01 13.81 11.44
N ARG A 17 18.01 13.75 12.32
CA ARG A 17 19.12 12.79 12.21
C ARG A 17 18.65 11.34 12.33
N LEU A 18 17.69 11.06 13.23
CA LEU A 18 17.14 9.72 13.41
C LEU A 18 16.28 9.31 12.22
N LEU A 19 15.45 10.23 11.71
CA LEU A 19 14.64 9.98 10.51
C LEU A 19 15.52 9.60 9.31
N LYS A 20 16.60 10.33 9.08
CA LYS A 20 17.58 10.02 8.02
C LYS A 20 18.26 8.65 8.21
N ALA A 21 18.64 8.32 9.45
CA ALA A 21 19.26 7.03 9.75
C ALA A 21 18.30 5.85 9.50
N LEU A 22 16.99 6.07 9.65
CA LEU A 22 15.95 5.10 9.36
C LEU A 22 15.48 5.12 7.90
N GLY A 23 16.01 6.01 7.06
CA GLY A 23 15.56 6.18 5.67
C GLY A 23 14.11 6.65 5.55
N LEU A 24 13.59 7.35 6.56
CA LEU A 24 12.21 7.82 6.58
C LEU A 24 12.10 9.22 5.98
N GLU A 25 11.15 9.38 5.05
CA GLU A 25 10.84 10.63 4.36
C GLU A 25 9.33 10.86 4.34
N GLY A 26 8.91 12.13 4.26
CA GLY A 26 7.50 12.50 4.14
C GLY A 26 6.62 12.07 5.33
N GLU A 27 5.42 11.60 5.02
CA GLU A 27 4.47 11.05 5.99
C GLU A 27 4.70 9.54 6.15
N ALA A 28 4.96 9.09 7.38
CA ALA A 28 5.23 7.70 7.70
C ALA A 28 4.33 7.22 8.84
N TYR A 29 3.88 5.97 8.75
CA TYR A 29 3.14 5.31 9.81
C TYR A 29 4.08 4.49 10.70
N PHE A 30 3.69 4.33 11.96
CA PHE A 30 4.42 3.51 12.92
C PHE A 30 3.45 2.66 13.72
N LEU A 31 3.85 1.43 14.01
CA LEU A 31 3.30 0.66 15.12
C LEU A 31 3.88 1.22 16.42
N VAL A 32 3.01 1.43 17.41
CA VAL A 32 3.37 2.00 18.71
C VAL A 32 3.09 0.96 19.78
N GLU A 33 4.13 0.57 20.53
CA GLU A 33 4.04 -0.39 21.62
C GLU A 33 4.64 0.16 22.90
N LEU A 34 4.03 -0.20 24.04
CA LEU A 34 4.63 -0.01 25.35
C LEU A 34 5.37 -1.30 25.71
N SER A 35 6.69 -1.23 25.81
CA SER A 35 7.52 -2.34 26.27
C SER A 35 7.34 -2.60 27.78
N PRO A 36 7.64 -3.82 28.27
CA PRO A 36 7.61 -4.14 29.70
C PRO A 36 8.50 -3.23 30.56
N GLU A 37 9.57 -2.70 29.99
CA GLU A 37 10.51 -1.80 30.64
C GLU A 37 10.03 -0.33 30.64
N GLY A 38 8.84 -0.06 30.10
CA GLY A 38 8.23 1.26 30.07
C GLY A 38 8.69 2.15 28.91
N ALA A 39 9.48 1.63 27.97
CA ALA A 39 9.83 2.35 26.74
C ALA A 39 8.71 2.32 25.71
N ILE A 40 8.50 3.44 25.01
CA ILE A 40 7.66 3.49 23.80
C ILE A 40 8.51 3.06 22.61
N VAL A 41 8.14 1.94 21.99
CA VAL A 41 8.80 1.40 20.80
C VAL A 41 7.99 1.80 19.57
N LEU A 42 8.65 2.49 18.64
CA LEU A 42 8.08 2.87 17.35
C LEU A 42 8.70 2.00 16.25
N ARG A 43 7.88 1.24 15.52
CA ARG A 43 8.33 0.47 14.35
C ARG A 43 7.70 1.02 13.08
N PRO A 44 8.49 1.43 12.06
CA PRO A 44 7.95 1.88 10.78
C PRO A 44 6.96 0.86 10.19
N ALA A 45 5.86 1.36 9.65
CA ALA A 45 4.80 0.54 9.05
C ALA A 45 4.40 1.11 7.69
N GLY A 46 4.21 0.22 6.72
CA GLY A 46 3.61 0.56 5.44
C GLY A 46 2.10 0.34 5.48
N VAL A 47 1.34 1.31 4.95
CA VAL A 47 -0.10 1.17 4.73
C VAL A 47 -0.29 1.04 3.23
N TYR A 48 -0.70 -0.15 2.79
CA TYR A 48 -0.90 -0.45 1.37
C TYR A 48 -2.37 -0.71 1.13
N PRO A 49 -2.97 -0.10 0.08
CA PRO A 49 -4.29 -0.50 -0.36
C PRO A 49 -4.20 -1.94 -0.88
N VAL A 50 -5.17 -2.77 -0.48
CA VAL A 50 -5.32 -4.12 -1.01
C VAL A 50 -6.66 -4.15 -1.74
N GLU A 51 -6.63 -4.51 -3.02
CA GLU A 51 -7.86 -4.74 -3.78
C GLU A 51 -8.30 -6.20 -3.58
N ILE A 52 -9.57 -6.39 -3.20
CA ILE A 52 -10.17 -7.71 -3.04
C ILE A 52 -10.88 -8.06 -4.34
N TYR A 53 -10.42 -9.12 -5.01
CA TYR A 53 -11.07 -9.67 -6.19
C TYR A 53 -12.31 -10.47 -5.79
N SER A 54 -13.38 -9.74 -5.47
CA SER A 54 -14.69 -10.35 -5.23
C SER A 54 -15.20 -11.03 -6.50
N GLN A 55 -16.19 -11.91 -6.36
CA GLN A 55 -16.75 -12.59 -7.52
C GLN A 55 -17.34 -11.59 -8.53
N ALA A 56 -17.92 -10.48 -8.06
CA ALA A 56 -18.42 -9.41 -8.92
C ALA A 56 -17.29 -8.71 -9.69
N ARG A 57 -16.16 -8.41 -9.02
CA ARG A 57 -14.98 -7.80 -9.66
C ARG A 57 -14.37 -8.71 -10.73
N ILE A 58 -14.34 -10.02 -10.46
CA ILE A 58 -13.88 -11.01 -11.44
C ILE A 58 -14.82 -11.05 -12.66
N GLN A 59 -16.14 -11.02 -12.46
CA GLN A 59 -17.10 -11.02 -13.58
C GLN A 59 -16.96 -9.78 -14.45
N GLU A 60 -16.80 -8.60 -13.84
CA GLU A 60 -16.52 -7.36 -14.58
C GLU A 60 -15.30 -7.51 -15.50
N PHE A 61 -14.20 -8.09 -14.99
CA PHE A 61 -13.02 -8.32 -15.82
C PHE A 61 -13.26 -9.33 -16.92
N LEU A 62 -14.00 -10.41 -16.66
CA LEU A 62 -14.34 -11.41 -17.68
C LEU A 62 -15.25 -10.84 -18.78
N GLU A 63 -16.16 -9.93 -18.43
CA GLU A 63 -16.98 -9.20 -19.40
C GLU A 63 -16.12 -8.27 -20.27
N GLN A 64 -15.16 -7.57 -19.67
CA GLN A 64 -14.22 -6.70 -20.37
C GLN A 64 -13.20 -7.46 -21.24
N ASP A 65 -12.87 -8.70 -20.89
CA ASP A 65 -11.92 -9.56 -21.62
C ASP A 65 -12.56 -10.25 -22.84
N GLN A 66 -13.87 -10.09 -23.08
CA GLN A 66 -14.50 -10.70 -24.24
C GLN A 66 -14.05 -10.05 -25.54
N LEU A 67 -13.69 -10.88 -26.52
CA LEU A 67 -13.41 -10.41 -27.88
C LEU A 67 -14.62 -9.67 -28.45
N THR A 68 -14.35 -8.47 -28.97
CA THR A 68 -15.29 -7.73 -29.80
C THR A 68 -15.61 -8.52 -31.08
N GLN A 69 -16.71 -8.17 -31.74
CA GLN A 69 -17.10 -8.83 -33.00
C GLN A 69 -16.02 -8.70 -34.07
N GLU A 70 -15.38 -7.54 -34.19
CA GLU A 70 -14.29 -7.30 -35.14
C GLU A 70 -13.03 -8.11 -34.82
N GLU A 71 -12.73 -8.33 -33.54
CA GLU A 71 -11.62 -9.19 -33.13
C GLU A 71 -11.93 -10.66 -33.38
N ARG A 72 -13.16 -11.10 -33.15
CA ARG A 72 -13.62 -12.45 -33.50
C ARG A 72 -13.52 -12.72 -34.99
N GLU A 73 -13.91 -11.78 -35.83
CA GLU A 73 -13.80 -11.90 -37.30
C GLU A 73 -12.35 -11.95 -37.77
N ARG A 74 -11.47 -11.13 -37.17
CA ARG A 74 -10.03 -11.17 -37.45
C ARG A 74 -9.43 -12.52 -37.03
N LEU A 75 -9.81 -13.03 -35.86
CA LEU A 75 -9.37 -14.33 -35.36
C LEU A 75 -9.84 -15.47 -36.27
N ALA A 76 -11.11 -15.50 -36.66
CA ALA A 76 -11.66 -16.53 -37.57
C ALA A 76 -10.90 -16.57 -38.91
N LYS A 77 -10.63 -15.39 -39.50
CA LYS A 77 -9.82 -15.27 -40.72
C LYS A 77 -8.40 -15.80 -40.52
N ALA A 78 -7.76 -15.51 -39.38
CA ALA A 78 -6.42 -16.00 -39.08
C ALA A 78 -6.38 -17.52 -38.85
N LEU A 79 -7.45 -18.09 -38.29
CA LEU A 79 -7.60 -19.54 -38.05
C LEU A 79 -8.04 -20.32 -39.31
N GLY A 80 -8.43 -19.62 -40.39
CA GLY A 80 -8.87 -20.25 -41.63
C GLY A 80 -10.28 -20.85 -41.56
N GLU A 81 -11.05 -20.51 -40.51
CA GLU A 81 -12.45 -20.86 -40.38
C GLU A 81 -13.26 -19.93 -41.29
N ARG A 82 -13.97 -20.52 -42.27
CA ARG A 82 -14.81 -19.80 -43.25
C ARG A 82 -16.16 -19.43 -42.67
#